data_AF-A0A7K1KVJ1-F1
#
_entry.id   AF-A0A7K1KVJ1-F1
#
_cell.length_a   1.000
_cell.length_b   1.000
_cell.length_c   1.000
_cell.angle_alpha   90.00
_cell.angle_beta   90.00
_cell.angle_gamma   90.00
#
_symmetry.space_group_name_H-M   'P 1'
#
loop_
_entity.id
_entity.type
_entity.pdbx_description
1 polymer ?
#
loop_
_entity_poly.entity_id
_entity_poly.type
_entity_poly.pdbx_seq_one_letter_code
_entity_poly.pdbx_strand_id
1 'polypeptide(L)'
;MSHSISRPLSRRAALGTAAAAVPAAVLAASGRAAAADEPRPVERIRAAAEVGRVRLTWEGEAYHPLVDHYALYASRSRDFTVGPDTLLTKTVYASFLHDRQGGHRQDWYYRIVTVDASGARSEPSALVEGHSAESVALSAKPIARVGKYDHRSLGFALAPAGYAQYKDRFPNGVDYTYGTSKPETDWSYIQPGPADGWAGNRESSTTFRFNLDTVPAETWLSIWLIDTHATLPGSLLISANGTAVPEVKLENGATRGSLEGDATVPGTLLKPSYVELALPRAAMRKGRNAVVIRKRTGSWHVFDALGVFAR
;
A
#
# COMPACT_ATOMS: atom_id res chain seq x y z
N MET A 1 -6.25 -14.47 71.64
CA MET A 1 -7.60 -15.08 71.69
C MET A 1 -7.85 -15.64 70.30
N SER A 2 -7.41 -16.84 69.93
CA SER A 2 -7.80 -18.23 70.29
C SER A 2 -8.12 -18.87 68.93
N HIS A 3 -7.67 -20.05 68.50
CA HIS A 3 -6.90 -21.18 69.01
C HIS A 3 -6.27 -21.89 67.77
N SER A 4 -5.01 -22.33 67.83
CA SER A 4 -4.54 -23.70 68.11
C SER A 4 -4.80 -24.70 66.96
N ILE A 5 -3.81 -25.02 66.12
CA ILE A 5 -2.87 -26.17 66.23
C ILE A 5 -3.60 -27.54 66.19
N SER A 6 -3.44 -28.34 65.12
CA SER A 6 -2.46 -29.44 65.11
C SER A 6 -2.56 -30.33 63.85
N ARG A 7 -1.38 -30.75 63.40
CA ARG A 7 -1.00 -31.76 62.39
C ARG A 7 -1.34 -33.19 62.88
N PRO A 8 -1.34 -34.30 62.07
CA PRO A 8 -0.11 -34.77 61.42
C PRO A 8 -0.21 -35.58 60.10
N LEU A 9 1.00 -35.79 59.56
CA LEU A 9 1.40 -36.63 58.42
C LEU A 9 1.15 -38.12 58.65
N SER A 10 0.94 -38.88 57.55
CA SER A 10 1.37 -40.28 57.46
C SER A 10 1.76 -40.66 56.02
N ARG A 11 2.78 -41.54 55.95
CA ARG A 11 3.61 -41.92 54.80
C ARG A 11 3.02 -43.09 53.98
N ARG A 12 3.36 -43.08 52.68
CA ARG A 12 3.73 -44.19 51.74
C ARG A 12 2.92 -45.49 51.71
N ALA A 13 2.47 -45.88 50.51
CA ALA A 13 2.90 -47.09 49.77
C ALA A 13 2.32 -47.09 48.34
N ALA A 14 2.91 -47.90 47.46
CA ALA A 14 2.84 -47.83 46.00
C ALA A 14 2.01 -48.96 45.35
N LEU A 15 1.87 -48.83 44.02
CA LEU A 15 1.59 -49.84 42.99
C LEU A 15 0.15 -50.34 42.77
N GLY A 16 -0.28 -50.25 41.50
CA GLY A 16 -1.50 -50.89 41.00
C GLY A 16 -1.90 -50.37 39.61
N THR A 17 -1.25 -50.86 38.57
CA THR A 17 -1.68 -50.75 37.16
C THR A 17 -3.06 -51.36 36.94
N ALA A 18 -3.95 -50.66 36.23
CA ALA A 18 -5.04 -51.28 35.48
C ALA A 18 -5.42 -50.37 34.29
N ALA A 19 -5.08 -50.83 33.09
CA ALA A 19 -5.63 -50.34 31.85
C ALA A 19 -7.12 -50.73 31.79
N ALA A 20 -8.00 -49.76 31.59
CA ALA A 20 -9.39 -50.01 31.25
C ALA A 20 -9.59 -49.64 29.77
N ALA A 21 -9.71 -50.67 28.94
CA ALA A 21 -10.16 -50.56 27.57
C ALA A 21 -11.61 -50.05 27.54
N VAL A 22 -11.87 -49.04 26.71
CA VAL A 22 -13.23 -48.58 26.38
C VAL A 22 -13.61 -49.21 25.04
N PRO A 23 -14.79 -49.83 24.91
CA PRO A 23 -15.12 -50.64 23.74
C PRO A 23 -15.40 -49.77 22.51
N ALA A 24 -14.96 -50.25 21.35
CA ALA A 24 -15.37 -49.76 20.05
C ALA A 24 -16.87 -50.02 19.86
N ALA A 25 -17.68 -48.99 19.99
CA ALA A 25 -19.07 -49.02 19.53
C ALA A 25 -19.07 -48.75 18.02
N VAL A 26 -19.32 -49.82 17.25
CA VAL A 26 -19.70 -49.73 15.84
C VAL A 26 -21.11 -49.14 15.78
N LEU A 27 -21.20 -47.83 15.52
CA LEU A 27 -22.42 -47.23 15.00
C LEU A 27 -22.33 -47.24 13.48
N ALA A 28 -22.94 -48.26 12.88
CA ALA A 28 -23.35 -48.23 11.49
C ALA A 28 -24.47 -47.19 11.34
N ALA A 29 -24.07 -45.93 11.20
CA ALA A 29 -24.94 -44.90 10.65
C ALA A 29 -24.82 -44.97 9.13
N SER A 30 -25.80 -45.61 8.49
CA SER A 30 -26.10 -45.41 7.08
C SER A 30 -26.67 -43.99 6.87
N GLY A 31 -25.85 -42.99 7.19
CA GLY A 31 -26.02 -41.64 6.70
C GLY A 31 -25.47 -41.61 5.29
N ARG A 32 -26.34 -41.48 4.30
CA ARG A 32 -25.95 -40.95 2.99
C ARG A 32 -25.13 -39.71 3.27
N ALA A 33 -23.82 -39.74 2.99
CA ALA A 33 -22.99 -38.55 3.10
C ALA A 33 -23.71 -37.46 2.28
N ALA A 34 -24.25 -36.46 2.96
CA ALA A 34 -24.63 -35.23 2.28
C ALA A 34 -23.38 -34.82 1.52
N ALA A 35 -23.48 -34.67 0.20
CA ALA A 35 -22.41 -34.04 -0.56
C ALA A 35 -22.05 -32.78 0.22
N ALA A 36 -20.79 -32.66 0.65
CA ALA A 36 -20.31 -31.44 1.27
C ALA A 36 -20.68 -30.33 0.29
N ASP A 37 -21.59 -29.45 0.70
CA ASP A 37 -22.18 -28.44 -0.18
C ASP A 37 -21.00 -27.63 -0.72
N GLU A 38 -20.72 -27.77 -2.02
CA GLU A 38 -19.54 -27.19 -2.66
C GLU A 38 -19.51 -25.70 -2.33
N PRO A 39 -18.34 -25.13 -1.95
CA PRO A 39 -18.30 -23.74 -1.56
C PRO A 39 -18.86 -22.87 -2.69
N ARG A 40 -19.63 -21.85 -2.32
CA ARG A 40 -20.29 -21.00 -3.32
C ARG A 40 -19.28 -20.10 -4.02
N PRO A 41 -19.45 -19.87 -5.35
CA PRO A 41 -18.67 -18.86 -6.05
C PRO A 41 -18.86 -17.48 -5.43
N VAL A 42 -17.81 -16.67 -5.50
CA VAL A 42 -17.87 -15.28 -5.05
C VAL A 42 -18.80 -14.47 -5.97
N GLU A 43 -19.62 -13.61 -5.37
CA GLU A 43 -20.53 -12.70 -6.06
C GLU A 43 -20.20 -11.23 -5.78
N ARG A 44 -20.81 -10.34 -6.58
CA ARG A 44 -20.78 -8.87 -6.42
C ARG A 44 -19.36 -8.28 -6.30
N ILE A 45 -18.43 -8.86 -7.05
CA ILE A 45 -17.07 -8.36 -7.15
C ILE A 45 -17.09 -6.96 -7.76
N ARG A 46 -16.40 -6.03 -7.11
CA ARG A 46 -16.18 -4.66 -7.58
C ARG A 46 -14.69 -4.46 -7.84
N ALA A 47 -14.37 -3.86 -8.98
CA ALA A 47 -13.03 -3.40 -9.32
C ALA A 47 -13.01 -1.87 -9.33
N ALA A 48 -12.28 -1.26 -8.40
CA ALA A 48 -12.06 0.17 -8.37
C ALA A 48 -10.67 0.49 -8.93
N ALA A 49 -10.63 1.46 -9.85
CA ALA A 49 -9.40 1.93 -10.47
C ALA A 49 -8.66 2.89 -9.54
N GLU A 50 -7.39 2.61 -9.29
CA GLU A 50 -6.45 3.50 -8.60
C GLU A 50 -5.21 3.67 -9.50
N VAL A 51 -4.44 4.76 -9.33
CA VAL A 51 -3.20 4.92 -10.11
C VAL A 51 -2.28 3.73 -9.80
N GLY A 52 -1.88 3.03 -10.86
CA GLY A 52 -1.04 1.83 -10.79
C GLY A 52 -1.59 0.64 -10.01
N ARG A 53 -2.90 0.61 -9.71
CA ARG A 53 -3.52 -0.48 -8.95
C ARG A 53 -4.99 -0.70 -9.31
N VAL A 54 -5.47 -1.91 -9.02
CA VAL A 54 -6.90 -2.24 -9.03
C VAL A 54 -7.27 -2.77 -7.65
N ARG A 55 -8.24 -2.12 -7.00
CA ARG A 55 -8.80 -2.62 -5.74
C ARG A 55 -10.02 -3.48 -6.01
N LEU A 56 -9.91 -4.75 -5.65
CA LEU A 56 -10.99 -5.71 -5.69
C LEU A 56 -11.65 -5.82 -4.31
N THR A 57 -12.97 -5.77 -4.28
CA THR A 57 -13.79 -6.09 -3.10
C THR A 57 -14.96 -6.95 -3.51
N TRP A 58 -15.44 -7.81 -2.61
CA TRP A 58 -16.58 -8.68 -2.88
C TRP A 58 -17.35 -8.98 -1.60
N GLU A 59 -18.54 -9.57 -1.73
CA GLU A 59 -19.28 -10.06 -0.58
C GLU A 59 -18.70 -11.40 -0.12
N GLY A 60 -18.35 -11.47 1.15
CA GLY A 60 -17.82 -12.66 1.79
C GLY A 60 -17.47 -12.34 3.24
N GLU A 61 -17.84 -13.22 4.15
CA GLU A 61 -17.39 -13.14 5.53
C GLU A 61 -16.06 -13.88 5.64
N ALA A 62 -15.13 -13.32 6.41
CA ALA A 62 -14.01 -14.13 6.87
C ALA A 62 -14.64 -15.19 7.79
N TYR A 63 -14.45 -16.47 7.44
CA TYR A 63 -14.76 -17.64 8.29
C TYR A 63 -16.21 -18.20 8.28
N HIS A 64 -17.19 -17.64 7.54
CA HIS A 64 -18.52 -18.27 7.39
C HIS A 64 -19.09 -18.24 5.95
N PRO A 65 -19.38 -19.42 5.33
CA PRO A 65 -18.97 -20.78 5.76
C PRO A 65 -17.44 -20.88 5.90
N LEU A 66 -16.89 -22.02 6.35
CA LEU A 66 -15.46 -22.24 6.59
C LEU A 66 -14.60 -22.04 5.31
N VAL A 67 -14.44 -20.79 4.87
CA VAL A 67 -13.53 -20.38 3.81
C VAL A 67 -12.14 -20.41 4.42
N ASP A 68 -11.30 -21.28 3.88
CA ASP A 68 -9.87 -21.28 4.16
C ASP A 68 -9.21 -20.08 3.48
N HIS A 69 -9.48 -19.89 2.18
CA HIS A 69 -9.05 -18.71 1.43
C HIS A 69 -9.84 -18.50 0.14
N TYR A 70 -9.70 -17.30 -0.41
CA TYR A 70 -10.02 -16.98 -1.79
C TYR A 70 -8.76 -17.10 -2.64
N ALA A 71 -8.82 -17.86 -3.73
CA ALA A 71 -7.80 -17.90 -4.76
C ALA A 71 -8.18 -16.95 -5.90
N LEU A 72 -7.37 -15.92 -6.12
CA LEU A 72 -7.63 -14.89 -7.12
C LEU A 72 -6.79 -15.17 -8.36
N TYR A 73 -7.45 -15.13 -9.51
CA TYR A 73 -6.84 -15.34 -10.80
C TYR A 73 -7.01 -14.10 -11.66
N ALA A 74 -5.96 -13.74 -12.40
CA ALA A 74 -5.99 -12.57 -13.27
C ALA A 74 -5.23 -12.80 -14.58
N SER A 75 -5.67 -12.12 -15.63
CA SER A 75 -4.97 -12.07 -16.91
C SER A 75 -5.24 -10.76 -17.65
N ARG A 76 -4.35 -10.45 -18.60
CA ARG A 76 -4.52 -9.39 -19.60
C ARG A 76 -5.48 -9.80 -20.72
N SER A 77 -5.76 -11.10 -20.85
CA SER A 77 -6.71 -11.64 -21.82
C SER A 77 -8.04 -11.97 -21.15
N ARG A 78 -9.15 -11.62 -21.81
CA ARG A 78 -10.51 -11.87 -21.32
C ARG A 78 -10.82 -13.36 -21.20
N ASP A 79 -10.31 -14.15 -22.14
CA ASP A 79 -10.66 -15.57 -22.31
C ASP A 79 -9.70 -16.49 -21.53
N PHE A 80 -9.09 -15.99 -20.46
CA PHE A 80 -8.13 -16.77 -19.69
C PHE A 80 -8.79 -17.92 -18.93
N THR A 81 -8.05 -19.02 -18.81
CA THR A 81 -8.44 -20.17 -18.00
C THR A 81 -7.87 -20.03 -16.60
N VAL A 82 -8.68 -20.37 -15.58
CA VAL A 82 -8.23 -20.44 -14.19
C VAL A 82 -7.23 -21.59 -14.04
N GLY A 83 -5.98 -21.26 -13.69
CA GLY A 83 -4.92 -22.24 -13.50
C GLY A 83 -3.70 -21.67 -12.76
N PRO A 84 -2.66 -22.47 -12.51
CA PRO A 84 -1.45 -22.03 -11.80
C PRO A 84 -0.80 -20.80 -12.43
N ASP A 85 -0.76 -20.71 -13.76
CA ASP A 85 -0.11 -19.61 -14.48
C ASP A 85 -0.85 -18.28 -14.39
N THR A 86 -2.14 -18.31 -14.03
CA THR A 86 -2.97 -17.11 -13.85
C THR A 86 -3.30 -16.86 -12.38
N LEU A 87 -2.78 -17.68 -11.46
CA LEU A 87 -2.97 -17.49 -10.03
C LEU A 87 -2.19 -16.25 -9.59
N LEU A 88 -2.92 -15.21 -9.21
CA LEU A 88 -2.35 -13.94 -8.79
C LEU A 88 -2.01 -13.96 -7.30
N THR A 89 -2.93 -14.43 -6.46
CA THR A 89 -2.73 -14.49 -5.01
C THR A 89 -3.73 -15.42 -4.31
N LYS A 90 -3.50 -15.62 -3.01
CA LYS A 90 -4.46 -16.21 -2.08
C LYS A 90 -4.66 -15.26 -0.90
N THR A 91 -5.89 -15.07 -0.45
CA THR A 91 -6.23 -14.18 0.67
C THR A 91 -7.41 -14.73 1.45
N VAL A 92 -7.44 -14.48 2.76
CA VAL A 92 -8.60 -14.79 3.62
C VAL A 92 -9.58 -13.63 3.71
N TYR A 93 -9.19 -12.46 3.21
CA TYR A 93 -10.00 -11.24 3.24
C TYR A 93 -10.85 -11.11 1.98
N ALA A 94 -12.07 -10.59 2.12
CA ALA A 94 -12.96 -10.25 1.00
C ALA A 94 -12.52 -8.97 0.24
N SER A 95 -11.21 -8.74 0.17
CA SER A 95 -10.60 -7.66 -0.59
C SER A 95 -9.18 -8.02 -1.01
N PHE A 96 -8.75 -7.45 -2.13
CA PHE A 96 -7.37 -7.56 -2.60
C PHE A 96 -6.98 -6.30 -3.37
N LEU A 97 -5.73 -5.87 -3.22
CA LEU A 97 -5.15 -4.76 -3.97
C LEU A 97 -4.14 -5.33 -4.97
N HIS A 98 -4.50 -5.40 -6.25
CA HIS A 98 -3.57 -5.74 -7.31
C HIS A 98 -2.72 -4.50 -7.61
N ASP A 99 -1.52 -4.41 -7.04
CA ASP A 99 -0.65 -3.24 -7.11
C ASP A 99 0.53 -3.39 -8.08
N ARG A 100 1.49 -2.47 -8.02
CA ARG A 100 2.74 -2.48 -8.81
C ARG A 100 2.55 -2.49 -10.33
N GLN A 101 1.48 -1.85 -10.82
CA GLN A 101 1.19 -1.79 -12.26
C GLN A 101 1.81 -0.59 -13.00
N GLY A 102 2.60 0.24 -12.31
CA GLY A 102 3.16 1.48 -12.91
C GLY A 102 2.11 2.56 -13.16
N GLY A 103 2.49 3.65 -13.81
CA GLY A 103 1.56 4.76 -14.05
C GLY A 103 0.66 4.61 -15.28
N HIS A 104 0.92 3.63 -16.14
CA HIS A 104 0.11 3.41 -17.34
C HIS A 104 -1.18 2.68 -16.99
N ARG A 105 -2.27 2.99 -17.71
CA ARG A 105 -3.49 2.20 -17.61
C ARG A 105 -3.20 0.76 -18.02
N GLN A 106 -3.73 -0.14 -17.21
CA GLN A 106 -3.61 -1.57 -17.37
C GLN A 106 -4.99 -2.21 -17.16
N ASP A 107 -5.61 -2.72 -18.23
CA ASP A 107 -6.85 -3.52 -18.19
C ASP A 107 -6.63 -5.00 -17.82
N TRP A 108 -7.36 -5.48 -16.83
CA TRP A 108 -7.23 -6.82 -16.27
C TRP A 108 -8.59 -7.49 -16.17
N TYR A 109 -8.58 -8.81 -16.33
CA TYR A 109 -9.74 -9.66 -16.14
C TYR A 109 -9.48 -10.58 -14.96
N TYR A 110 -10.47 -10.69 -14.07
CA TYR A 110 -10.35 -11.37 -12.79
C TYR A 110 -11.41 -12.44 -12.63
N ARG A 111 -11.03 -13.53 -11.95
CA ARG A 111 -11.94 -14.54 -11.41
C ARG A 111 -11.47 -14.94 -10.02
N ILE A 112 -12.42 -15.22 -9.14
CA ILE A 112 -12.15 -15.63 -7.75
C ILE A 112 -12.77 -17.00 -7.52
N VAL A 113 -12.02 -17.88 -6.88
CA VAL A 113 -12.47 -19.20 -6.43
C VAL A 113 -12.44 -19.24 -4.91
N THR A 114 -13.55 -19.64 -4.31
CA THR A 114 -13.62 -19.92 -2.87
C THR A 114 -13.03 -21.29 -2.61
N VAL A 115 -12.14 -21.40 -1.62
CA VAL A 115 -11.58 -22.68 -1.15
C VAL A 115 -11.96 -22.85 0.31
N ASP A 116 -12.59 -23.97 0.63
CA ASP A 116 -12.97 -24.29 2.01
C ASP A 116 -11.86 -25.01 2.79
N ALA A 117 -12.09 -25.22 4.09
CA ALA A 117 -11.15 -25.90 4.98
C ALA A 117 -10.83 -27.36 4.61
N SER A 118 -11.67 -28.02 3.80
CA SER A 118 -11.39 -29.36 3.28
C SER A 118 -10.53 -29.34 2.01
N GLY A 119 -10.34 -28.15 1.43
CA GLY A 119 -9.71 -27.95 0.13
C GLY A 119 -10.68 -28.08 -1.05
N ALA A 120 -11.98 -28.23 -0.80
CA ALA A 120 -12.98 -28.16 -1.86
C ALA A 120 -13.03 -26.75 -2.43
N ARG A 121 -13.33 -26.67 -3.72
CA ARG A 121 -13.22 -25.44 -4.51
C ARG A 121 -14.55 -25.16 -5.16
N SER A 122 -14.93 -23.88 -5.22
CA SER A 122 -16.10 -23.45 -5.96
C SER A 122 -15.81 -23.45 -7.47
N GLU A 123 -16.87 -23.44 -8.27
CA GLU A 123 -16.80 -22.87 -9.62
C GLU A 123 -16.21 -21.44 -9.58
N PRO A 124 -15.45 -21.01 -10.60
CA PRO A 124 -14.97 -19.64 -10.69
C PRO A 124 -16.12 -18.64 -10.69
N SER A 125 -15.91 -17.50 -10.02
CA SER A 125 -16.83 -16.36 -10.12
C SER A 125 -17.08 -15.94 -11.57
N ALA A 126 -18.13 -15.15 -11.77
CA ALA A 126 -18.29 -14.37 -13.00
C ALA A 126 -17.01 -13.55 -13.27
N LEU A 127 -16.70 -13.39 -14.56
CA LEU A 127 -15.55 -12.60 -15.00
C LEU A 127 -15.78 -11.13 -14.63
N VAL A 128 -14.80 -10.50 -13.98
CA VAL A 128 -14.82 -9.06 -13.73
C VAL A 128 -13.67 -8.38 -14.45
N GLU A 129 -14.00 -7.34 -15.19
CA GLU A 129 -13.02 -6.43 -15.76
C GLU A 129 -12.69 -5.34 -14.73
N GLY A 130 -11.40 -5.02 -14.62
CA GLY A 130 -10.91 -3.88 -13.86
C GLY A 130 -9.74 -3.24 -14.59
N HIS A 131 -9.44 -2.00 -14.28
CA HIS A 131 -8.29 -1.33 -14.88
C HIS A 131 -7.61 -0.42 -13.86
N SER A 132 -6.28 -0.29 -13.93
CA SER A 132 -5.61 0.80 -13.21
C SER A 132 -6.02 2.15 -13.80
N ALA A 133 -6.00 3.19 -12.99
CA ALA A 133 -6.11 4.55 -13.50
C ALA A 133 -4.78 4.97 -14.13
N GLU A 134 -4.84 5.69 -15.25
CA GLU A 134 -3.66 6.30 -15.83
C GLU A 134 -3.24 7.53 -15.03
N SER A 135 -1.96 7.61 -14.71
CA SER A 135 -1.37 8.74 -14.01
C SER A 135 -1.41 10.00 -14.88
N VAL A 136 -1.69 11.14 -14.24
CA VAL A 136 -1.57 12.46 -14.89
C VAL A 136 -0.13 12.74 -15.32
N ALA A 137 0.86 12.12 -14.68
CA ALA A 137 2.26 12.28 -15.04
C ALA A 137 2.62 11.67 -16.40
N LEU A 138 1.81 10.72 -16.88
CA LEU A 138 2.00 10.04 -18.17
C LEU A 138 1.00 10.51 -19.24
N SER A 139 -0.21 10.91 -18.83
CA SER A 139 -1.29 11.30 -19.75
C SER A 139 -1.37 12.80 -20.05
N ALA A 140 -0.83 13.66 -19.18
CA ALA A 140 -0.96 15.12 -19.31
C ALA A 140 0.33 15.82 -19.73
N LYS A 141 0.23 17.10 -20.14
CA LYS A 141 1.39 17.88 -20.60
C LYS A 141 2.24 18.33 -19.41
N PRO A 142 3.53 17.97 -19.32
CA PRO A 142 4.38 18.41 -18.21
C PRO A 142 4.63 19.92 -18.27
N ILE A 143 4.51 20.58 -17.12
CA ILE A 143 4.88 21.99 -16.91
C ILE A 143 6.26 22.06 -16.25
N ALA A 144 6.43 21.33 -15.15
CA ALA A 144 7.66 21.31 -14.36
C ALA A 144 7.76 19.97 -13.63
N ARG A 145 8.97 19.41 -13.53
CA ARG A 145 9.21 18.10 -12.92
C ARG A 145 10.57 18.02 -12.20
N VAL A 146 10.66 17.14 -11.22
CA VAL A 146 11.89 16.70 -10.57
C VAL A 146 11.86 15.17 -10.47
N GLY A 147 12.97 14.53 -10.84
CA GLY A 147 13.07 13.07 -10.95
C GLY A 147 12.48 12.49 -12.23
N LYS A 148 12.27 11.19 -12.21
CA LYS A 148 11.65 10.40 -13.29
C LYS A 148 10.58 9.52 -12.68
N TYR A 149 9.46 9.36 -13.37
CA TYR A 149 8.37 8.50 -12.94
C TYR A 149 8.69 7.03 -13.26
N ASP A 150 9.76 6.51 -12.64
CA ASP A 150 10.34 5.19 -12.92
C ASP A 150 10.46 4.31 -11.67
N HIS A 151 9.85 4.72 -10.56
CA HIS A 151 9.89 4.07 -9.25
C HIS A 151 11.30 3.98 -8.64
N ARG A 152 12.11 5.02 -8.84
CA ARG A 152 13.47 5.11 -8.31
C ARG A 152 13.77 6.47 -7.71
N SER A 153 14.34 6.44 -6.51
CA SER A 153 14.83 7.65 -5.82
C SER A 153 16.30 7.97 -6.13
N LEU A 154 17.00 7.10 -6.88
CA LEU A 154 18.46 7.10 -7.04
C LEU A 154 19.05 8.35 -7.71
N GLY A 155 18.22 9.15 -8.39
CA GLY A 155 18.66 10.40 -9.02
C GLY A 155 18.68 11.61 -8.08
N PHE A 156 18.36 11.44 -6.80
CA PHE A 156 18.18 12.54 -5.85
C PHE A 156 19.32 12.68 -4.85
N ALA A 157 19.43 13.89 -4.29
CA ALA A 157 20.38 14.15 -3.22
C ALA A 157 20.13 13.24 -2.01
N LEU A 158 21.23 12.73 -1.44
CA LEU A 158 21.27 11.81 -0.30
C LEU A 158 20.76 10.38 -0.58
N ALA A 159 20.28 10.06 -1.79
CA ALA A 159 19.83 8.72 -2.11
C ALA A 159 21.01 7.71 -2.15
N PRO A 160 20.75 6.41 -1.93
CA PRO A 160 19.51 5.84 -1.38
C PRO A 160 19.52 5.77 0.16
N ALA A 161 20.65 6.03 0.82
CA ALA A 161 20.84 5.71 2.24
C ALA A 161 21.44 6.85 3.08
N GLY A 162 21.55 8.05 2.53
CA GLY A 162 22.14 9.23 3.19
C GLY A 162 21.18 10.02 4.08
N TYR A 163 20.08 9.41 4.55
CA TYR A 163 19.00 10.14 5.27
C TYR A 163 19.53 10.94 6.47
N ALA A 164 20.50 10.39 7.22
CA ALA A 164 21.06 11.02 8.41
C ALA A 164 21.69 12.40 8.14
N GLN A 165 22.05 12.71 6.89
CA GLN A 165 22.63 13.99 6.48
C GLN A 165 21.59 15.07 6.20
N TYR A 166 20.29 14.74 6.19
CA TYR A 166 19.22 15.66 5.82
C TYR A 166 19.25 16.95 6.65
N LYS A 167 19.39 16.84 7.97
CA LYS A 167 19.37 18.00 8.87
C LYS A 167 20.49 19.01 8.56
N ASP A 168 21.62 18.52 8.06
CA ASP A 168 22.80 19.33 7.79
C ASP A 168 22.75 19.90 6.36
N ARG A 169 22.26 19.12 5.39
CA ARG A 169 22.15 19.54 3.98
C ARG A 169 20.91 20.37 3.67
N PHE A 170 19.81 20.12 4.38
CA PHE A 170 18.52 20.78 4.19
C PHE A 170 17.96 21.28 5.54
N PRO A 171 18.70 22.15 6.27
CA PRO A 171 18.30 22.59 7.62
C PRO A 171 16.97 23.36 7.63
N ASN A 172 16.59 23.95 6.49
CA ASN A 172 15.34 24.69 6.29
C ASN A 172 14.36 23.93 5.36
N GLY A 173 14.63 22.66 5.07
CA GLY A 173 13.92 21.89 4.06
C GLY A 173 14.40 22.15 2.63
N VAL A 174 13.76 21.48 1.67
CA VAL A 174 14.09 21.58 0.25
C VAL A 174 13.49 22.85 -0.35
N ASP A 175 14.30 23.60 -1.10
CA ASP A 175 13.89 24.74 -1.92
C ASP A 175 14.38 24.50 -3.36
N TYR A 176 13.50 23.93 -4.18
CA TYR A 176 13.85 23.52 -5.54
C TYR A 176 13.16 24.42 -6.56
N THR A 177 13.92 24.94 -7.53
CA THR A 177 13.39 25.73 -8.65
C THR A 177 13.62 24.99 -9.97
N TYR A 178 12.52 24.62 -10.62
CA TYR A 178 12.57 23.95 -11.91
C TYR A 178 13.29 24.81 -12.97
N GLY A 179 14.22 24.19 -13.69
CA GLY A 179 15.08 24.86 -14.70
C GLY A 179 16.34 25.51 -14.11
N THR A 180 16.55 25.48 -12.79
CA THR A 180 17.74 26.04 -12.14
C THR A 180 18.38 25.06 -11.17
N SER A 181 17.59 24.46 -10.29
CA SER A 181 18.05 23.45 -9.33
C SER A 181 18.36 22.13 -10.00
N LYS A 182 19.23 21.33 -9.38
CA LYS A 182 19.64 20.00 -9.83
C LYS A 182 19.09 18.91 -8.92
N PRO A 183 18.39 17.88 -9.43
CA PRO A 183 17.83 16.81 -8.61
C PRO A 183 18.86 16.13 -7.69
N GLU A 184 20.06 15.88 -8.22
CA GLU A 184 21.13 15.14 -7.54
C GLU A 184 21.78 15.90 -6.37
N THR A 185 21.56 17.22 -6.25
CA THR A 185 22.11 18.03 -5.14
C THR A 185 21.07 18.79 -4.35
N ASP A 186 19.96 19.18 -4.97
CA ASP A 186 19.02 20.17 -4.43
C ASP A 186 17.66 19.58 -4.09
N TRP A 187 17.40 18.32 -4.46
CA TRP A 187 16.18 17.59 -4.08
C TRP A 187 16.54 16.43 -3.17
N SER A 188 16.18 16.51 -1.89
CA SER A 188 16.37 15.36 -1.00
C SER A 188 15.43 14.23 -1.39
N TYR A 189 15.98 13.02 -1.53
CA TYR A 189 15.19 11.83 -1.84
C TYR A 189 14.14 11.52 -0.77
N ILE A 190 14.39 11.94 0.48
CA ILE A 190 13.57 11.66 1.66
C ILE A 190 13.13 12.96 2.31
N GLN A 191 11.86 13.05 2.69
CA GLN A 191 11.35 14.14 3.52
C GLN A 191 10.90 13.58 4.88
N PRO A 192 11.59 13.94 5.98
CA PRO A 192 11.26 13.47 7.33
C PRO A 192 10.00 14.12 7.89
N GLY A 193 9.38 13.45 8.85
CA GLY A 193 8.32 14.02 9.69
C GLY A 193 8.79 14.23 11.14
N PRO A 194 7.93 14.78 12.02
CA PRO A 194 8.29 15.04 13.41
C PRO A 194 8.58 13.78 14.24
N ALA A 195 8.19 12.60 13.79
CA ALA A 195 8.55 11.34 14.45
C ALA A 195 10.03 10.94 14.22
N ASP A 196 10.72 11.61 13.31
CA ASP A 196 12.09 11.24 12.91
C ASP A 196 13.14 11.94 13.78
N GLY A 197 13.64 11.22 14.79
CA GLY A 197 14.68 11.75 15.70
C GLY A 197 15.99 12.10 14.98
N TRP A 198 16.35 11.34 13.95
CA TRP A 198 17.52 11.62 13.11
C TRP A 198 17.42 12.95 12.34
N ALA A 199 16.21 13.48 12.17
CA ALA A 199 15.93 14.76 11.53
C ALA A 199 15.61 15.89 12.52
N GLY A 200 15.75 15.62 13.83
CA GLY A 200 15.54 16.60 14.90
C GLY A 200 14.09 16.74 15.37
N ASN A 201 13.25 15.71 15.19
CA ASN A 201 11.88 15.64 15.74
C ASN A 201 10.99 16.86 15.41
N ARG A 202 11.08 17.37 14.18
CA ARG A 202 10.39 18.58 13.74
C ARG A 202 9.64 18.36 12.43
N GLU A 203 8.64 19.20 12.20
CA GLU A 203 8.03 19.30 10.88
C GLU A 203 9.08 19.67 9.83
N SER A 204 8.89 19.19 8.60
CA SER A 204 9.71 19.55 7.46
C SER A 204 8.85 20.09 6.32
N SER A 205 9.47 20.85 5.42
CA SER A 205 8.82 21.35 4.21
C SER A 205 9.69 21.16 2.97
N THR A 206 9.04 20.86 1.86
CA THR A 206 9.62 20.86 0.51
C THR A 206 8.88 21.91 -0.30
N THR A 207 9.60 22.85 -0.90
CA THR A 207 9.00 23.86 -1.77
C THR A 207 9.50 23.65 -3.20
N PHE A 208 8.56 23.44 -4.12
CA PHE A 208 8.80 23.27 -5.54
C PHE A 208 8.32 24.50 -6.32
N ARG A 209 9.25 25.20 -6.97
CA ARG A 209 9.00 26.44 -7.71
C ARG A 209 9.07 26.21 -9.21
N PHE A 210 8.16 26.85 -9.93
CA PHE A 210 8.07 26.75 -11.39
C PHE A 210 7.44 28.01 -11.99
N ASN A 211 7.63 28.20 -13.30
CA ASN A 211 7.04 29.31 -14.04
C ASN A 211 5.89 28.82 -14.93
N LEU A 212 4.89 29.67 -15.14
CA LEU A 212 3.82 29.48 -16.11
C LEU A 212 3.82 30.62 -17.12
N ASP A 213 3.92 30.32 -18.41
CA ASP A 213 3.75 31.33 -19.47
C ASP A 213 2.28 31.77 -19.56
N THR A 214 1.38 30.81 -19.40
CA THR A 214 -0.07 30.96 -19.33
C THR A 214 -0.62 30.02 -18.27
N VAL A 215 -1.69 30.41 -17.57
CA VAL A 215 -2.33 29.53 -16.59
C VAL A 215 -3.26 28.52 -17.31
N PRO A 216 -2.98 27.21 -17.26
CA PRO A 216 -3.79 26.18 -17.93
C PRO A 216 -5.22 26.08 -17.40
N ALA A 217 -6.13 25.47 -18.17
CA ALA A 217 -7.51 25.19 -17.75
C ALA A 217 -7.53 24.45 -16.41
N GLU A 218 -6.84 23.31 -16.39
CA GLU A 218 -6.59 22.47 -15.23
C GLU A 218 -5.10 22.32 -14.99
N THR A 219 -4.70 22.47 -13.73
CA THR A 219 -3.34 22.21 -13.28
C THR A 219 -3.37 21.09 -12.26
N TRP A 220 -2.53 20.08 -12.44
CA TRP A 220 -2.45 18.91 -11.58
C TRP A 220 -1.08 18.79 -10.94
N LEU A 221 -1.05 18.36 -9.68
CA LEU A 221 0.16 17.93 -8.97
C LEU A 221 0.18 16.40 -8.97
N SER A 222 1.32 15.82 -9.34
CA SER A 222 1.60 14.38 -9.17
C SER A 222 2.85 14.20 -8.33
N ILE A 223 2.72 13.42 -7.26
CA ILE A 223 3.80 13.00 -6.37
C ILE A 223 3.80 11.48 -6.37
N TRP A 224 4.87 10.89 -6.88
CA TRP A 224 5.11 9.45 -6.76
C TRP A 224 6.12 9.21 -5.65
N LEU A 225 5.84 8.21 -4.84
CA LEU A 225 6.66 7.79 -3.72
C LEU A 225 7.11 6.36 -3.95
N ILE A 226 8.38 6.05 -3.67
CA ILE A 226 8.86 4.66 -3.70
C ILE A 226 8.54 3.92 -2.39
N ASP A 227 8.43 4.64 -1.28
CA ASP A 227 8.09 4.07 0.03
C ASP A 227 7.75 5.13 1.08
N THR A 228 7.11 4.67 2.15
CA THR A 228 6.84 5.44 3.37
C THR A 228 7.11 4.57 4.61
N HIS A 229 7.03 5.17 5.80
CA HIS A 229 7.07 4.41 7.04
C HIS A 229 5.87 3.46 7.16
N ALA A 230 6.12 2.21 7.58
CA ALA A 230 5.12 1.13 7.58
C ALA A 230 3.93 1.34 8.53
N THR A 231 4.12 2.07 9.65
CA THR A 231 3.07 2.25 10.66
C THR A 231 2.77 3.72 11.00
N LEU A 232 3.61 4.64 10.52
CA LEU A 232 3.52 6.07 10.83
C LEU A 232 3.76 6.91 9.57
N PRO A 233 3.14 6.61 8.43
CA PRO A 233 3.40 7.36 7.20
C PRO A 233 2.97 8.83 7.30
N GLY A 234 1.99 9.14 8.17
CA GLY A 234 1.53 10.50 8.44
C GLY A 234 0.72 11.11 7.29
N SER A 235 0.74 12.44 7.22
CA SER A 235 -0.03 13.21 6.23
C SER A 235 0.76 14.40 5.69
N LEU A 236 0.37 14.86 4.50
CA LEU A 236 0.91 16.03 3.82
C LEU A 236 -0.10 17.16 3.82
N LEU A 237 0.32 18.33 4.29
CA LEU A 237 -0.37 19.58 4.02
C LEU A 237 0.27 20.23 2.81
N ILE A 238 -0.51 20.36 1.74
CA ILE A 238 -0.06 20.88 0.46
C ILE A 238 -0.70 22.24 0.22
N SER A 239 0.06 23.19 -0.29
CA SER A 239 -0.47 24.48 -0.74
C SER A 239 0.14 24.91 -2.06
N ALA A 240 -0.66 25.60 -2.86
CA ALA A 240 -0.28 26.22 -4.12
C ALA A 240 -0.34 27.74 -3.93
N ASN A 241 0.79 28.44 -4.03
CA ASN A 241 0.89 29.89 -3.80
C ASN A 241 0.23 30.36 -2.48
N GLY A 242 0.26 29.53 -1.44
CA GLY A 242 -0.35 29.80 -0.13
C GLY A 242 -1.80 29.32 0.02
N THR A 243 -2.48 28.95 -1.07
CA THR A 243 -3.82 28.34 -1.01
C THR A 243 -3.70 26.85 -0.70
N ALA A 244 -4.24 26.41 0.43
CA ALA A 244 -4.22 25.01 0.82
C ALA A 244 -5.12 24.14 -0.08
N VAL A 245 -4.72 22.89 -0.28
CA VAL A 245 -5.58 21.82 -0.80
C VAL A 245 -5.96 20.87 0.34
N PRO A 246 -6.92 19.94 0.14
CA PRO A 246 -7.24 18.94 1.16
C PRO A 246 -6.00 18.17 1.62
N GLU A 247 -5.95 17.86 2.92
CA GLU A 247 -4.87 17.10 3.52
C GLU A 247 -4.79 15.69 2.90
N VAL A 248 -3.57 15.29 2.55
CA VAL A 248 -3.32 13.98 1.96
C VAL A 248 -2.78 13.05 3.03
N LYS A 249 -3.55 12.00 3.36
CA LYS A 249 -3.05 10.88 4.18
C LYS A 249 -2.15 10.00 3.32
N LEU A 250 -0.95 9.72 3.82
CA LEU A 250 -0.04 8.81 3.15
C LEU A 250 -0.37 7.36 3.50
N GLU A 251 -0.18 6.48 2.53
CA GLU A 251 -0.35 5.05 2.73
C GLU A 251 0.81 4.46 3.52
N ASN A 252 0.55 3.35 4.22
CA ASN A 252 1.58 2.56 4.88
C ASN A 252 2.51 1.89 3.85
N GLY A 253 3.80 2.17 3.95
CA GLY A 253 4.87 1.58 3.17
C GLY A 253 5.50 0.37 3.86
N ALA A 254 6.78 0.13 3.58
CA ALA A 254 7.56 -0.98 4.10
C ALA A 254 8.77 -0.54 4.95
N THR A 255 8.98 0.77 5.14
CA THR A 255 10.13 1.32 5.90
C THR A 255 11.49 1.04 5.26
N ARG A 256 11.54 0.55 4.02
CA ARG A 256 12.79 0.20 3.31
C ARG A 256 13.35 1.36 2.49
N GLY A 257 12.52 2.29 2.07
CA GLY A 257 12.93 3.40 1.18
C GLY A 257 14.00 4.32 1.74
N SER A 258 14.24 4.33 3.05
CA SER A 258 15.35 5.08 3.67
C SER A 258 16.72 4.46 3.42
N LEU A 259 16.78 3.23 2.90
CA LEU A 259 18.00 2.48 2.63
C LEU A 259 18.04 1.93 1.20
N GLU A 260 16.87 1.72 0.59
CA GLU A 260 16.70 1.19 -0.77
C GLU A 260 16.08 2.25 -1.68
N GLY A 261 16.49 2.27 -2.96
CA GLY A 261 16.09 3.33 -3.89
C GLY A 261 15.50 2.86 -5.22
N ASP A 262 15.32 1.55 -5.43
CA ASP A 262 14.80 1.01 -6.69
C ASP A 262 13.68 -0.01 -6.42
N ALA A 263 12.42 0.44 -6.60
CA ALA A 263 11.25 -0.40 -6.39
C ALA A 263 10.90 -1.28 -7.62
N THR A 264 11.75 -1.27 -8.66
CA THR A 264 11.60 -2.14 -9.85
C THR A 264 12.33 -3.47 -9.70
N VAL A 265 13.17 -3.63 -8.66
CA VAL A 265 13.90 -4.88 -8.40
C VAL A 265 12.91 -6.00 -8.03
N PRO A 266 12.93 -7.15 -8.73
CA PRO A 266 12.07 -8.28 -8.40
C PRO A 266 12.21 -8.71 -6.94
N GLY A 267 11.08 -8.90 -6.25
CA GLY A 267 11.07 -9.31 -4.84
C GLY A 267 11.38 -8.21 -3.84
N THR A 268 11.56 -6.95 -4.27
CA THR A 268 11.68 -5.82 -3.35
C THR A 268 10.47 -5.73 -2.41
N LEU A 269 10.73 -5.29 -1.18
CA LEU A 269 9.70 -4.98 -0.20
C LEU A 269 9.20 -3.54 -0.32
N LEU A 270 9.86 -2.67 -1.09
CA LEU A 270 9.41 -1.31 -1.34
C LEU A 270 7.96 -1.29 -1.82
N LYS A 271 7.20 -0.31 -1.33
CA LYS A 271 5.77 -0.19 -1.60
C LYS A 271 5.45 1.18 -2.19
N PRO A 272 5.55 1.32 -3.52
CA PRO A 272 5.24 2.58 -4.19
C PRO A 272 3.80 3.01 -3.97
N SER A 273 3.59 4.32 -3.83
CA SER A 273 2.27 4.94 -3.71
C SER A 273 2.22 6.28 -4.43
N TYR A 274 1.03 6.77 -4.74
CA TYR A 274 0.83 7.89 -5.64
C TYR A 274 -0.15 8.90 -5.04
N VAL A 275 0.18 10.18 -5.18
CA VAL A 275 -0.68 11.29 -4.80
C VAL A 275 -0.86 12.16 -6.03
N GLU A 276 -2.07 12.17 -6.59
CA GLU A 276 -2.42 13.01 -7.73
C GLU A 276 -3.67 13.82 -7.42
N LEU A 277 -3.57 15.14 -7.54
CA LEU A 277 -4.67 16.04 -7.21
C LEU A 277 -4.63 17.31 -8.05
N ALA A 278 -5.81 17.91 -8.27
CA ALA A 278 -5.93 19.19 -8.93
C ALA A 278 -5.43 20.32 -8.01
N LEU A 279 -4.60 21.22 -8.55
CA LEU A 279 -4.24 22.47 -7.90
C LEU A 279 -5.31 23.51 -8.20
N PRO A 280 -5.76 24.32 -7.21
CA PRO A 280 -6.80 25.31 -7.43
C PRO A 280 -6.41 26.30 -8.52
N ARG A 281 -7.22 26.39 -9.58
CA ARG A 281 -6.95 27.31 -10.70
C ARG A 281 -6.75 28.75 -10.25
N ALA A 282 -7.58 29.21 -9.30
CA ALA A 282 -7.51 30.55 -8.73
C ALA A 282 -6.22 30.83 -7.94
N ALA A 283 -5.51 29.78 -7.49
CA ALA A 283 -4.22 29.93 -6.84
C ALA A 283 -3.08 30.11 -7.85
N MET A 284 -3.26 29.70 -9.10
CA MET A 284 -2.21 29.74 -10.13
C MET A 284 -2.15 31.11 -10.82
N ARG A 285 -0.95 31.53 -11.21
CA ARG A 285 -0.70 32.81 -11.89
C ARG A 285 0.35 32.69 -12.98
N LYS A 286 0.34 33.61 -13.95
CA LYS A 286 1.46 33.75 -14.90
C LYS A 286 2.75 34.10 -14.15
N GLY A 287 3.89 33.62 -14.65
CA GLY A 287 5.18 33.78 -13.99
C GLY A 287 5.37 32.79 -12.85
N ARG A 288 5.97 33.24 -11.74
CA ARG A 288 6.44 32.37 -10.66
C ARG A 288 5.30 31.84 -9.78
N ASN A 289 5.28 30.52 -9.65
CA ASN A 289 4.41 29.76 -8.77
C ASN A 289 5.23 28.87 -7.83
N ALA A 290 4.64 28.45 -6.73
CA ALA A 290 5.22 27.48 -5.82
C ALA A 290 4.16 26.51 -5.29
N VAL A 291 4.53 25.24 -5.20
CA VAL A 291 3.85 24.24 -4.38
C VAL A 291 4.69 23.99 -3.13
N VAL A 292 4.07 24.04 -1.95
CA VAL A 292 4.72 23.72 -0.67
C VAL A 292 4.09 22.45 -0.12
N ILE A 293 4.92 21.47 0.22
CA ILE A 293 4.53 20.20 0.84
C ILE A 293 5.10 20.16 2.25
N ARG A 294 4.23 20.18 3.26
CA ARG A 294 4.63 20.11 4.67
C ARG A 294 4.32 18.75 5.26
N LYS A 295 5.31 18.13 5.90
CA LYS A 295 5.15 16.89 6.66
C LYS A 295 4.93 17.24 8.13
N ARG A 296 3.65 17.34 8.55
CA ARG A 296 3.27 17.76 9.91
C ARG A 296 3.09 16.62 10.89
N THR A 297 2.85 15.41 10.39
CA THR A 297 2.59 14.23 11.22
C THR A 297 3.37 13.04 10.67
N GLY A 298 3.58 12.04 11.52
CA GLY A 298 4.24 10.79 11.16
C GLY A 298 5.76 10.91 10.96
N SER A 299 6.30 9.85 10.39
CA SER A 299 7.71 9.65 10.02
C SER A 299 7.89 9.97 8.53
N TRP A 300 9.00 9.58 7.93
CA TRP A 300 9.44 10.00 6.62
C TRP A 300 8.61 9.44 5.45
N HIS A 301 8.84 10.00 4.26
CA HIS A 301 8.43 9.45 2.97
C HIS A 301 9.55 9.68 1.94
N VAL A 302 9.62 8.82 0.92
CA VAL A 302 10.69 8.85 -0.08
C VAL A 302 10.11 9.04 -1.48
N PHE A 303 10.61 10.06 -2.18
CA PHE A 303 10.16 10.43 -3.52
C PHE A 303 10.70 9.46 -4.58
N ASP A 304 9.86 9.20 -5.56
CA ASP A 304 10.24 8.77 -6.91
C ASP A 304 10.38 9.99 -7.83
N ALA A 305 9.28 10.74 -7.94
CA ALA A 305 9.21 11.96 -8.73
C ALA A 305 8.12 12.89 -8.23
N LEU A 306 8.26 14.16 -8.59
CA LEU A 306 7.22 15.16 -8.41
C LEU A 306 7.10 16.02 -9.66
N GLY A 307 5.88 16.43 -9.99
CA GLY A 307 5.64 17.25 -11.15
C GLY A 307 4.30 17.97 -11.13
N VAL A 308 4.26 19.04 -11.91
CA VAL A 308 3.05 19.82 -12.20
C VAL A 308 2.73 19.68 -13.68
N PHE A 309 1.46 19.42 -13.98
CA PHE A 309 0.99 19.08 -15.32
C PHE A 309 -0.23 19.93 -15.72
N ALA A 310 -0.36 20.20 -17.01
CA ALA A 310 -1.54 20.80 -17.62
C ALA A 310 -2.39 19.69 -18.25
N ARG A 311 -3.66 19.62 -17.83
CA ARG A 311 -4.65 18.72 -18.40
C ARG A 311 -5.65 19.49 -19.26
#